data_AF-A0A951ZPV5-F1
#
_entry.id   AF-A0A951ZPV5-F1
#
_cell.length_a   1.000
_cell.length_b   1.000
_cell.length_c   1.000
_cell.angle_alpha   90.00
_cell.angle_beta   90.00
_cell.angle_gamma   90.00
#
_symmetry.space_group_name_H-M   'P 1'
#
loop_
_entity.id
_entity.type
_entity.pdbx_description
1 polymer ?
#
loop_
_entity_poly.entity_id
_entity_poly.type
_entity_poly.pdbx_seq_one_letter_code
_entity_poly.pdbx_strand_id
1 'polypeptide(L)'
;MMESGKGIHNGALLYATPFLFEPHFKHIVVLITEHNELDTTGFVINKMLGLKVNQVILDKISLDVNVYLGGPVGQDELYYIHKKGEKVPGSRLIRDGFSWGGKFDVIKRMIDN
;
A
#
# COMPACT_ATOMS: atom_id res chain seq x y z
N MET A 1 -6.32 6.01 -19.52
CA MET A 1 -5.18 5.09 -19.27
C MET A 1 -4.55 5.48 -17.93
N MET A 2 -3.83 4.59 -17.27
CA MET A 2 -2.97 4.98 -16.14
C MET A 2 -1.59 5.37 -16.68
N GLU A 3 -0.99 6.45 -16.17
CA GLU A 3 0.30 6.97 -16.63
C GLU A 3 1.34 7.02 -15.51
N SER A 4 2.62 6.91 -15.88
CA SER A 4 3.79 7.15 -15.02
C SER A 4 4.82 7.96 -15.78
N GLY A 5 5.42 8.96 -15.12
CA GLY A 5 6.41 9.84 -15.75
C GLY A 5 7.74 9.17 -16.12
N LYS A 6 8.04 7.96 -15.60
CA LYS A 6 9.29 7.23 -15.85
C LYS A 6 9.09 5.75 -16.21
N GLY A 7 7.88 5.36 -16.62
CA GLY A 7 7.54 3.95 -16.84
C GLY A 7 7.13 3.20 -15.56
N ILE A 8 6.92 1.90 -15.67
CA ILE A 8 6.51 1.02 -14.57
C ILE A 8 7.76 0.39 -13.96
N HIS A 9 7.95 0.60 -12.66
CA HIS A 9 9.04 0.03 -11.85
C HIS A 9 8.67 0.14 -10.37
N ASN A 10 9.39 -0.55 -9.48
CA ASN A 10 9.14 -0.46 -8.05
C ASN A 10 9.27 0.99 -7.54
N GLY A 11 8.24 1.48 -6.88
CA GLY A 11 8.15 2.87 -6.42
C GLY A 11 7.65 3.85 -7.49
N ALA A 12 7.22 3.38 -8.67
CA ALA A 12 6.48 4.20 -9.61
C ALA A 12 5.10 4.56 -9.04
N LEU A 13 4.65 5.77 -9.34
CA LEU A 13 3.28 6.20 -9.10
C LEU A 13 2.53 6.20 -10.42
N LEU A 14 1.44 5.45 -10.48
CA LEU A 14 0.50 5.49 -11.58
C LEU A 14 -0.66 6.42 -11.21
N TYR A 15 -1.02 7.34 -12.09
CA TYR A 15 -2.18 8.19 -11.92
C TYR A 15 -3.12 8.06 -13.12
N ALA A 16 -4.42 8.17 -12.86
CA ALA A 16 -5.41 8.12 -13.92
C ALA A 16 -5.34 9.38 -14.80
N THR A 17 -5.33 9.19 -16.12
CA THR A 17 -5.45 10.31 -17.05
C THR A 17 -6.87 10.89 -17.03
N PRO A 18 -7.04 12.18 -17.37
CA PRO A 18 -8.36 12.83 -17.43
C PRO A 18 -9.37 12.11 -18.33
N PHE A 19 -8.90 11.33 -19.31
CA PHE A 19 -9.71 10.60 -20.28
C PHE A 19 -10.03 9.15 -19.88
N LEU A 20 -9.62 8.71 -18.70
CA LEU A 20 -10.00 7.39 -18.20
C LEU A 20 -11.47 7.44 -17.74
N PHE A 21 -12.38 6.93 -18.57
CA PHE A 21 -13.82 6.87 -18.30
C PHE A 21 -14.22 5.74 -17.34
N GLU A 22 -13.26 4.99 -16.81
CA GLU A 22 -13.51 3.92 -15.84
C GLU A 22 -13.80 4.56 -14.45
N PRO A 23 -15.01 4.39 -13.88
CA PRO A 23 -15.41 5.08 -12.65
C PRO A 23 -14.61 4.69 -11.41
N HIS A 24 -14.17 3.44 -11.30
CA HIS A 24 -13.37 2.92 -10.19
C HIS A 24 -11.95 3.51 -10.16
N PHE A 25 -11.40 3.88 -11.32
CA PHE A 25 -10.05 4.42 -11.46
C PHE A 25 -9.96 5.96 -11.51
N LYS A 26 -11.09 6.67 -11.48
CA LYS A 26 -11.06 8.14 -11.52
C LYS A 26 -10.37 8.73 -10.28
N HIS A 27 -9.40 9.62 -10.50
CA HIS A 27 -8.62 10.31 -9.46
C HIS A 27 -7.82 9.41 -8.52
N ILE A 28 -7.59 8.14 -8.85
CA ILE A 28 -6.77 7.28 -7.99
C ILE A 28 -5.27 7.42 -8.32
N VAL A 29 -4.46 7.23 -7.30
CA VAL A 29 -3.01 7.10 -7.39
C VAL A 29 -2.63 5.71 -6.90
N VAL A 30 -1.93 4.95 -7.74
CA VAL A 30 -1.44 3.61 -7.43
C VAL A 30 0.07 3.66 -7.22
N LEU A 31 0.56 3.18 -6.10
CA LEU A 31 1.98 2.92 -5.87
C LEU A 31 2.31 1.51 -6.33
N ILE A 32 3.24 1.36 -7.26
CA ILE A 32 3.80 0.06 -7.65
C ILE A 32 4.77 -0.40 -6.56
N THR A 33 4.42 -1.49 -5.89
CA THR A 33 5.23 -2.05 -4.81
C THR A 33 6.15 -3.18 -5.28
N GLU A 34 5.75 -3.86 -6.35
CA GLU A 34 6.53 -4.92 -6.97
C GLU A 34 6.23 -4.98 -8.47
N HIS A 35 7.26 -5.06 -9.29
CA HIS A 35 7.18 -5.18 -10.74
C HIS A 35 8.34 -6.07 -11.20
N ASN A 36 8.00 -7.16 -11.88
CA ASN A 36 8.94 -8.06 -12.52
C ASN A 36 8.38 -8.51 -13.88
N GLU A 37 9.06 -9.43 -14.56
CA GLU A 37 8.64 -9.91 -15.89
C GLU A 37 7.33 -10.71 -15.87
N LEU A 38 6.93 -11.25 -14.72
CA LEU A 38 5.76 -12.11 -14.55
C LEU A 38 4.54 -11.35 -14.07
N ASP A 39 4.73 -10.44 -13.11
CA ASP A 39 3.63 -9.73 -12.46
C ASP A 39 3.95 -8.29 -12.04
N THR A 40 2.88 -7.57 -11.69
CA THR A 40 2.94 -6.23 -11.13
C THR A 40 1.93 -6.11 -10.01
N THR A 41 2.41 -5.76 -8.82
CA THR A 41 1.59 -5.47 -7.65
C THR A 41 1.66 -3.98 -7.34
N GLY A 42 0.51 -3.39 -7.01
CA GLY A 42 0.44 -2.03 -6.55
C GLY A 42 -0.78 -1.75 -5.68
N PHE A 43 -0.68 -0.70 -4.88
CA PHE A 43 -1.74 -0.28 -3.95
C PHE A 43 -2.25 1.10 -4.30
N VAL A 44 -3.57 1.27 -4.25
CA VAL A 44 -4.19 2.59 -4.25
C VAL A 44 -3.90 3.29 -2.93
N ILE A 45 -3.27 4.46 -2.99
CA ILE A 45 -2.76 5.17 -1.78
C ILE A 45 -3.58 6.41 -1.39
N ASN A 46 -4.59 6.78 -2.17
CA ASN A 46 -5.33 8.03 -1.98
C ASN A 46 -6.85 7.86 -1.84
N LYS A 47 -7.32 6.64 -1.57
CA LYS A 47 -8.74 6.33 -1.40
C LYS A 47 -9.04 5.85 0.03
N MET A 48 -9.38 6.79 0.91
CA MET A 48 -9.71 6.50 2.31
C MET A 48 -11.06 5.77 2.42
N LEU A 49 -11.17 4.81 3.34
CA LEU A 49 -12.40 4.08 3.62
C LEU A 49 -13.29 4.72 4.70
N GLY A 50 -12.81 5.78 5.35
CA GLY A 50 -13.48 6.35 6.54
C GLY A 50 -13.38 5.46 7.78
N LEU A 51 -12.58 4.40 7.71
CA LEU A 51 -12.28 3.50 8.82
C LEU A 51 -10.91 3.83 9.43
N LYS A 52 -10.79 3.52 10.71
CA LYS A 52 -9.55 3.57 11.48
C LYS A 52 -8.94 2.18 11.61
N VAL A 53 -7.62 2.11 11.74
CA VAL A 53 -6.91 0.82 11.81
C VAL A 53 -7.38 -0.01 13.01
N ASN A 54 -7.62 0.63 14.16
CA ASN A 54 -8.19 -0.02 15.34
C ASN A 54 -9.67 -0.37 15.20
N GLN A 55 -10.34 -0.11 14.08
CA GLN A 55 -11.67 -0.66 13.80
C GLN A 55 -11.60 -1.96 13.00
N VAL A 56 -10.52 -2.19 12.25
CA VAL A 56 -10.39 -3.34 11.34
C VAL A 56 -9.53 -4.47 11.89
N ILE A 57 -8.58 -4.18 12.78
CA ILE A 57 -7.76 -5.21 13.44
C ILE A 57 -8.39 -5.68 14.75
N LEU A 58 -8.22 -6.96 15.08
CA LEU A 58 -8.62 -7.51 16.39
C LEU A 58 -7.70 -6.98 17.49
N ASP A 59 -6.40 -7.07 17.23
CA ASP A 59 -5.32 -6.70 18.13
C ASP A 59 -5.06 -5.20 18.09
N LYS A 60 -5.71 -4.44 18.97
CA LYS A 60 -5.56 -2.98 19.01
C LYS A 60 -4.11 -2.58 19.27
N ILE A 61 -3.72 -1.46 18.66
CA ILE A 61 -2.42 -0.82 18.77
C ILE A 61 -2.61 0.65 19.16
N SER A 62 -1.60 1.27 19.76
CA SER A 62 -1.65 2.69 20.17
C SER A 62 -1.81 3.66 18.99
N LEU A 63 -1.40 3.27 17.80
CA LEU A 63 -1.55 4.03 16.56
C LEU A 63 -2.96 3.91 15.98
N ASP A 64 -3.64 5.03 15.75
CA ASP A 64 -4.99 5.03 15.16
C ASP A 64 -5.10 5.84 13.84
N VAL A 65 -4.55 5.27 12.77
CA VAL A 65 -4.50 5.88 11.44
C VAL A 65 -5.67 5.47 10.56
N ASN A 66 -5.89 6.24 9.49
CA ASN A 66 -6.92 5.94 8.49
C ASN A 66 -6.54 4.69 7.68
N VAL A 67 -7.54 3.88 7.35
CA VAL A 67 -7.43 2.75 6.43
C VAL A 67 -7.80 3.21 5.02
N TYR A 68 -7.05 2.74 4.04
CA TYR A 68 -7.22 3.04 2.63
C TYR A 68 -7.65 1.78 1.89
N LEU A 69 -8.49 1.94 0.87
CA LEU A 69 -8.82 0.87 -0.06
C LEU A 69 -7.57 0.60 -0.92
N GLY A 70 -6.90 -0.54 -0.71
CA GLY A 70 -5.67 -0.88 -1.43
C GLY A 70 -5.90 -1.29 -2.89
N GLY A 71 -7.08 -1.80 -3.23
CA GLY A 71 -7.42 -2.25 -4.58
C GLY A 71 -8.64 -3.16 -4.60
N PRO A 72 -8.99 -3.73 -5.76
CA PRO A 72 -10.08 -4.69 -5.88
C PRO A 72 -9.72 -6.10 -5.37
N VAL A 73 -8.43 -6.41 -5.19
CA VAL A 73 -7.93 -7.73 -4.79
C VAL A 73 -7.49 -7.70 -3.32
N GLY A 74 -7.73 -8.78 -2.57
CA GLY A 74 -7.28 -8.93 -1.18
C GLY A 74 -7.90 -7.91 -0.22
N GLN A 75 -9.19 -7.59 -0.38
CA GLN A 75 -9.87 -6.57 0.44
C GLN A 75 -10.08 -6.99 1.90
N ASP A 76 -9.90 -8.27 2.21
CA ASP A 76 -9.90 -8.87 3.54
C ASP A 76 -8.49 -8.90 4.18
N GLU A 77 -7.46 -8.50 3.44
CA GLU A 77 -6.08 -8.43 3.93
C GLU A 77 -5.66 -7.00 4.25
N LEU A 78 -4.85 -6.83 5.31
CA LEU A 78 -4.28 -5.55 5.68
C LEU A 78 -2.81 -5.48 5.23
N TYR A 79 -2.55 -4.58 4.29
CA TYR A 79 -1.21 -4.24 3.86
C TYR A 79 -0.76 -2.92 4.47
N TYR A 80 0.55 -2.77 4.65
CA TYR A 80 1.15 -1.56 5.20
C TYR A 80 2.51 -1.29 4.54
N ILE A 81 2.83 -0.01 4.41
CA ILE A 81 4.08 0.49 3.85
C ILE A 81 4.85 1.18 4.98
N HIS A 82 6.14 0.87 5.10
CA HIS A 82 6.98 1.35 6.20
C HIS A 82 8.46 1.43 5.80
N LYS A 83 9.27 2.14 6.60
CA LYS A 83 10.73 2.28 6.39
C LYS A 83 11.57 1.36 7.29
N LYS A 84 11.01 0.23 7.71
CA LYS A 84 11.64 -0.67 8.69
C LYS A 84 11.96 -2.05 8.11
N GLY A 85 12.19 -2.13 6.80
CA GLY A 85 12.41 -3.41 6.10
C GLY A 85 13.50 -4.27 6.73
N GLU A 86 14.61 -3.66 7.18
CA GLU A 86 15.69 -4.38 7.87
C GLU A 86 15.30 -4.93 9.26
N LYS A 87 14.30 -4.34 9.91
CA LYS A 87 13.88 -4.69 11.27
C LYS A 87 12.63 -5.57 11.30
N VAL A 88 11.90 -5.66 10.20
CA VAL A 88 10.64 -6.39 10.09
C VAL A 88 10.86 -7.59 9.14
N PRO A 89 10.98 -8.81 9.68
CA PRO A 89 11.11 -10.00 8.85
C PRO A 89 9.95 -10.18 7.89
N GLY A 90 10.24 -10.60 6.67
CA GLY A 90 9.25 -10.80 5.61
C GLY A 90 8.83 -9.53 4.87
N SER A 91 9.40 -8.37 5.20
CA SER A 91 9.17 -7.14 4.43
C SER A 91 9.76 -7.25 3.02
N ARG A 92 9.03 -6.72 2.04
CA ARG A 92 9.45 -6.66 0.64
C ARG A 92 9.86 -5.24 0.28
N LEU A 93 11.08 -5.06 -0.21
CA LEU A 93 11.62 -3.74 -0.57
C LEU A 93 10.91 -3.19 -1.82
N ILE A 94 10.45 -1.93 -1.72
CA ILE A 94 9.92 -1.16 -2.85
C ILE A 94 11.07 -0.35 -3.47
N ARG A 95 11.45 0.75 -2.82
CA ARG A 95 12.52 1.68 -3.21
C ARG A 95 12.81 2.67 -2.08
N ASP A 96 13.98 3.29 -2.06
CA ASP A 96 14.34 4.40 -1.16
C ASP A 96 14.10 4.09 0.33
N GLY A 97 14.36 2.83 0.72
CA GLY A 97 14.15 2.33 2.08
C GLY A 97 12.69 2.06 2.45
N PHE A 98 11.73 2.32 1.56
CA PHE A 98 10.34 1.88 1.75
C PHE A 98 10.18 0.40 1.45
N SER A 99 9.44 -0.28 2.30
CA SER A 99 9.07 -1.68 2.16
C SER A 99 7.58 -1.85 2.42
N TRP A 100 7.00 -2.94 1.95
CA TRP A 100 5.63 -3.32 2.27
C TRP A 100 5.57 -4.71 2.89
N GLY A 101 4.49 -4.96 3.63
CA GLY A 101 4.26 -6.23 4.30
C GLY A 101 5.31 -6.58 5.35
N GLY A 102 5.32 -7.83 5.78
CA GLY A 102 6.17 -8.32 6.86
C GLY A 102 5.35 -8.94 7.98
N LYS A 103 6.00 -9.23 9.11
CA LYS A 103 5.33 -9.80 10.29
C LYS A 103 4.63 -8.71 11.10
N PHE A 104 3.30 -8.76 11.14
CA PHE A 104 2.47 -7.80 11.87
C PHE A 104 2.86 -7.67 13.36
N ASP A 105 3.11 -8.79 14.05
CA ASP A 105 3.52 -8.78 15.47
C ASP A 105 4.77 -7.95 15.74
N VAL A 106 5.71 -7.90 14.79
CA VAL A 106 6.94 -7.12 14.93
C VAL A 106 6.61 -5.63 14.81
N ILE A 107 5.78 -5.25 13.85
CA ILE A 107 5.34 -3.87 13.66
C ILE A 107 4.51 -3.38 14.84
N LYS A 108 3.58 -4.20 15.32
CA LYS A 108 2.79 -3.91 16.52
C LYS A 108 3.70 -3.57 17.69
N ARG A 109 4.68 -4.42 17.99
CA ARG A 109 5.68 -4.14 19.04
C ARG A 109 6.46 -2.85 18.78
N MET A 110 6.79 -2.52 17.53
CA MET A 110 7.51 -1.29 17.22
C MET A 110 6.65 -0.01 17.35
N ILE A 111 5.33 -0.14 17.26
CA ILE A 111 4.39 0.97 17.42
C ILE A 111 4.12 1.25 18.90
N ASP A 112 4.01 0.19 19.69
CA ASP A 112 3.64 0.28 21.11
C ASP A 112 4.83 0.37 22.09
N ASN A 113 6.05 0.47 21.57
CA ASN A 113 7.29 0.71 22.33
C ASN A 113 7.75 2.16 22.18
#